data_AF-A0AAV2PRS1-F1
#
_entry.id   AF-A0AAV2PRS1-F1
#
_cell.length_a   1.000
_cell.length_b   1.000
_cell.length_c   1.000
_cell.angle_alpha   90.00
_cell.angle_beta   90.00
_cell.angle_gamma   90.00
#
_symmetry.space_group_name_H-M   'P 1'
#
loop_
_entity.id
_entity.type
_entity.pdbx_description
1 polymer ?
#
loop_
_entity_poly.entity_id
_entity_poly.type
_entity_poly.pdbx_seq_one_letter_code
_entity_poly.pdbx_strand_id
1 'polypeptide(L)'
;WYVSGCLYPKTASVFVAIDDCDRENACLQVLKGSHKMGRQDHLPIGQQKTIVPERLEQAKKVLEHVYVEMKAGDALFFDCNLIHCSGQNDSANRRRWSYIVTFNQPGNDPKSDHFPPPYTPMEMLPDSALLECEMNDNQTGKNFLILKTDVSTHGQKKVEP
;
A
#
# COMPACT_ATOMS: atom_id res chain seq x y z
N TRP A 1 7.49 3.34 -4.61
CA TRP A 1 7.98 3.69 -5.95
C TRP A 1 9.47 4.02 -5.94
N TYR A 2 9.92 5.10 -5.28
CA TYR A 2 11.32 5.56 -5.36
C TYR A 2 12.34 4.54 -4.81
N VAL A 3 12.18 4.14 -3.55
CA VAL A 3 12.98 3.07 -2.92
C VAL A 3 12.75 1.70 -3.54
N SER A 4 11.68 1.54 -4.30
CA SER A 4 11.37 0.32 -5.06
C SER A 4 12.05 0.29 -6.43
N GLY A 5 12.89 1.29 -6.75
CA GLY A 5 13.63 1.37 -8.02
C GLY A 5 12.87 1.99 -9.19
N CYS A 6 11.60 2.37 -9.03
CA CYS A 6 10.85 3.06 -10.09
C CYS A 6 11.32 4.51 -10.23
N LEU A 7 11.56 4.97 -11.45
CA LEU A 7 12.07 6.34 -11.70
C LEU A 7 10.97 7.41 -11.68
N TYR A 8 9.72 7.03 -12.01
CA TYR A 8 8.60 7.94 -12.06
C TYR A 8 7.51 7.55 -11.05
N PRO A 9 6.74 8.52 -10.52
CA PRO A 9 5.63 8.27 -9.62
C PRO A 9 4.37 7.79 -10.38
N LYS A 10 4.53 6.82 -11.29
CA LYS A 10 3.43 6.26 -12.10
C LYS A 10 2.84 5.01 -11.43
N THR A 11 2.57 5.14 -10.14
CA THR A 11 1.97 4.09 -9.32
C THR A 11 0.77 4.66 -8.57
N ALA A 12 -0.27 3.85 -8.42
CA ALA A 12 -1.45 4.18 -7.63
C ALA A 12 -1.85 2.98 -6.80
N SER A 13 -2.44 3.23 -5.63
CA SER A 13 -2.94 2.18 -4.77
C SER A 13 -4.46 2.25 -4.71
N VAL A 14 -5.10 1.09 -4.62
CA VAL A 14 -6.50 0.95 -4.21
C VAL A 14 -6.52 0.33 -2.82
N PHE A 15 -7.19 1.00 -1.90
CA PHE A 15 -7.52 0.49 -0.58
C PHE A 15 -8.98 0.06 -0.59
N VAL A 16 -9.24 -1.22 -0.33
CA VAL A 16 -10.59 -1.78 -0.23
C VAL A 16 -10.86 -2.08 1.24
N ALA A 17 -11.92 -1.48 1.78
CA ALA A 17 -12.36 -1.72 3.15
C ALA A 17 -13.01 -3.12 3.24
N ILE A 18 -12.44 -4.01 4.06
CA ILE A 18 -13.03 -5.34 4.31
C ILE A 18 -13.99 -5.27 5.50
N ASP A 19 -13.65 -4.48 6.51
CA ASP A 19 -14.56 -4.09 7.60
C ASP A 19 -14.91 -2.60 7.45
N ASP A 20 -16.03 -2.18 8.05
CA ASP A 20 -16.35 -0.75 8.23
C ASP A 20 -15.17 -0.04 8.93
N CYS A 21 -14.70 1.05 8.33
CA CYS A 21 -13.58 1.86 8.82
C CYS A 21 -14.09 3.24 9.23
N ASP A 22 -13.85 3.64 10.47
CA ASP A 22 -14.16 4.99 10.96
C ASP A 22 -13.03 5.51 11.87
N ARG A 23 -13.22 6.68 12.47
CA ARG A 23 -12.21 7.27 13.35
C ARG A 23 -11.89 6.40 14.57
N GLU A 24 -12.86 5.63 15.08
CA GLU A 24 -12.70 4.81 16.29
C GLU A 24 -11.78 3.61 16.03
N ASN A 25 -11.98 2.91 14.90
CA ASN A 25 -11.15 1.75 14.55
C ASN A 25 -9.98 2.07 13.61
N ALA A 26 -9.54 3.33 13.59
CA ALA A 26 -8.37 3.83 12.86
C ALA A 26 -8.46 3.78 11.33
N CYS A 27 -9.52 4.37 10.77
CA CYS A 27 -9.60 4.66 9.34
C CYS A 27 -8.37 5.40 8.80
N LEU A 28 -8.18 5.30 7.48
CA LEU A 28 -7.10 5.99 6.80
C LEU A 28 -7.27 7.50 6.95
N GLN A 29 -6.18 8.19 7.22
CA GLN A 29 -6.09 9.63 7.30
C GLN A 29 -5.24 10.13 6.14
N VAL A 30 -5.65 11.23 5.49
CA VAL A 30 -4.94 11.80 4.35
C VAL A 30 -4.82 13.32 4.47
N LEU A 31 -3.72 13.88 3.96
CA LEU A 31 -3.66 15.31 3.67
C LEU A 31 -4.14 15.54 2.24
N LYS A 32 -5.36 16.05 2.09
CA LYS A 32 -6.02 16.19 0.79
C LYS A 32 -5.19 17.09 -0.13
N GLY A 33 -4.94 16.61 -1.34
CA GLY A 33 -4.13 17.32 -2.34
C GLY A 33 -2.61 17.20 -2.16
N SER A 34 -2.12 16.54 -1.11
CA SER A 34 -0.68 16.41 -0.84
C SER A 34 0.12 15.67 -1.92
N HIS A 35 -0.52 14.86 -2.76
CA HIS A 35 0.14 14.26 -3.94
C HIS A 35 0.79 15.31 -4.86
N LYS A 36 0.26 16.55 -4.87
CA LYS A 36 0.82 17.68 -5.63
C LYS A 36 2.12 18.23 -5.03
N MET A 37 2.47 17.86 -3.80
CA MET A 37 3.75 18.22 -3.16
C MET A 37 4.93 17.44 -3.73
N GLY A 38 4.68 16.46 -4.60
CA GLY A 38 5.69 15.56 -5.16
C GLY A 38 6.25 14.59 -4.12
N ARG A 39 7.41 13.99 -4.43
CA ARG A 39 8.05 13.01 -3.56
C ARG A 39 8.43 13.65 -2.22
N GLN A 40 8.07 12.97 -1.14
CA GLN A 40 8.59 13.26 0.20
C GLN A 40 9.69 12.26 0.57
N ASP A 41 10.71 12.75 1.26
CA ASP A 41 11.71 11.88 1.88
C ASP A 41 11.11 11.12 3.05
N HIS A 42 11.33 9.81 3.04
CA HIS A 42 10.89 8.92 4.10
C HIS A 42 12.04 8.72 5.08
N LEU A 43 11.82 9.11 6.33
CA LEU A 43 12.73 8.89 7.44
C LEU A 43 12.23 7.69 8.27
N PRO A 44 13.12 6.83 8.75
CA PRO A 44 12.73 5.78 9.69
C PRO A 44 12.35 6.41 11.04
N ILE A 45 11.25 5.95 11.63
CA ILE A 45 10.87 6.26 13.01
C ILE A 45 10.37 4.99 13.69
N GLY A 46 11.18 4.44 14.60
CA GLY A 46 10.93 3.11 15.17
C GLY A 46 10.83 2.05 14.06
N GLN A 47 9.68 1.36 13.97
CA GLN A 47 9.39 0.38 12.91
C GLN A 47 8.57 0.95 11.74
N GLN A 48 8.30 2.26 11.77
CA GLN A 48 7.48 2.94 10.78
C GLN A 48 8.33 3.88 9.92
N LYS A 49 7.73 4.40 8.85
CA LYS A 49 8.31 5.49 8.06
C LYS A 49 7.49 6.74 8.29
N THR A 50 8.17 7.87 8.44
CA THR A 50 7.56 9.19 8.47
C THR A 50 8.11 10.03 7.34
N ILE A 51 7.45 11.13 7.01
CA ILE A 51 8.09 12.20 6.26
C ILE A 51 8.88 13.10 7.21
N VAL A 52 9.71 13.99 6.66
CA VAL A 52 10.42 15.03 7.43
C VAL A 52 9.40 15.79 8.33
N PRO A 53 9.52 15.71 9.67
CA PRO A 53 8.48 16.20 10.57
C PRO A 53 8.15 17.68 10.38
N GLU A 54 9.17 18.52 10.22
CA GLU A 54 8.96 19.95 9.96
C GLU A 54 8.09 20.19 8.72
N ARG A 55 8.34 19.45 7.63
CA ARG A 55 7.59 19.57 6.38
C ARG A 55 6.15 19.06 6.54
N LEU A 56 5.95 17.99 7.31
CA LEU A 56 4.61 17.51 7.66
C LEU A 56 3.82 18.57 8.42
N GLU A 57 4.44 19.19 9.42
CA GLU A 57 3.77 20.21 10.23
C GLU A 57 3.43 21.46 9.42
N GLN A 58 4.26 21.87 8.45
CA GLN A 58 3.88 22.93 7.52
C GLN A 58 2.74 22.49 6.57
N ALA A 59 2.77 21.26 6.07
CA ALA A 59 1.71 20.73 5.19
C ALA A 59 0.35 20.69 5.91
N LYS A 60 0.31 20.25 7.17
CA LYS A 60 -0.91 20.21 8.00
C LYS A 60 -1.54 21.59 8.23
N LYS A 61 -0.77 22.69 8.15
CA LYS A 61 -1.29 24.05 8.32
C LYS A 61 -2.05 24.54 7.09
N VAL A 62 -1.76 23.99 5.91
CA VAL A 62 -2.29 24.50 4.62
C VAL A 62 -3.12 23.48 3.86
N LEU A 63 -3.04 22.20 4.21
CA LEU A 63 -3.82 21.12 3.60
C LEU A 63 -4.87 20.59 4.58
N GLU A 64 -6.04 20.29 4.03
CA GLU A 64 -7.14 19.67 4.78
C GLU A 64 -6.74 18.25 5.23
N HIS A 65 -6.81 18.00 6.54
CA HIS A 65 -6.62 16.68 7.12
C HIS A 65 -7.97 15.94 7.14
N VAL A 66 -8.08 14.87 6.34
CA VAL A 66 -9.32 14.14 6.12
C VAL A 66 -9.22 12.74 6.70
N TYR A 67 -10.21 12.37 7.52
CA TYR A 67 -10.46 11.00 7.94
C TYR A 67 -11.35 10.33 6.89
N VAL A 68 -10.85 9.27 6.27
CA VAL A 68 -11.55 8.56 5.19
C VAL A 68 -12.37 7.43 5.81
N GLU A 69 -13.54 7.77 6.32
CA GLU A 69 -14.51 6.79 6.81
C GLU A 69 -15.17 6.06 5.63
N MET A 70 -15.25 4.74 5.72
CA MET A 70 -15.64 3.85 4.63
C MET A 70 -16.49 2.71 5.18
N LYS A 71 -17.48 2.28 4.41
CA LYS A 71 -18.21 1.03 4.67
C LYS A 71 -17.49 -0.16 4.07
N ALA A 72 -17.73 -1.34 4.61
CA ALA A 72 -17.22 -2.58 4.02
C ALA A 72 -17.63 -2.67 2.54
N GLY A 73 -16.64 -2.91 1.68
CA GLY A 73 -16.81 -2.92 0.22
C GLY A 73 -16.45 -1.61 -0.48
N ASP A 74 -16.35 -0.49 0.23
CA ASP A 74 -15.91 0.77 -0.37
C ASP A 74 -14.44 0.68 -0.80
N ALA A 75 -14.09 1.41 -1.85
CA ALA A 75 -12.73 1.50 -2.38
C ALA A 75 -12.24 2.95 -2.48
N LEU A 76 -11.01 3.19 -2.02
CA LEU A 76 -10.29 4.44 -2.17
C LEU A 76 -9.11 4.24 -3.12
N PHE A 77 -9.10 4.98 -4.22
CA PHE A 77 -7.96 5.08 -5.13
C PHE A 77 -7.12 6.30 -4.76
N PHE A 78 -5.81 6.14 -4.64
CA PHE A 78 -4.92 7.25 -4.33
C PHE A 78 -3.54 7.15 -5.01
N ASP A 79 -3.00 8.34 -5.30
CA ASP A 79 -1.68 8.52 -5.87
C ASP A 79 -0.57 8.14 -4.87
N CYS A 80 0.54 7.62 -5.39
CA CYS A 80 1.67 7.17 -4.57
C CYS A 80 2.41 8.27 -3.79
N ASN A 81 2.16 9.55 -4.08
CA ASN A 81 2.68 10.68 -3.32
C ASN A 81 1.66 11.27 -2.32
N LEU A 82 0.44 10.72 -2.25
CA LEU A 82 -0.52 11.16 -1.25
C LEU A 82 0.02 10.86 0.15
N ILE A 83 0.19 11.89 0.98
CA ILE A 83 0.56 11.73 2.38
C ILE A 83 -0.64 11.14 3.12
N HIS A 84 -0.45 9.96 3.70
CA HIS A 84 -1.47 9.23 4.43
C HIS A 84 -0.88 8.51 5.64
N CYS A 85 -1.72 8.27 6.64
CA CYS A 85 -1.39 7.45 7.80
C CYS A 85 -2.64 6.76 8.36
N SER A 86 -2.47 5.93 9.37
CA SER A 86 -3.58 5.45 10.20
C SER A 86 -3.24 5.70 11.66
N GLY A 87 -4.26 5.93 12.47
CA GLY A 87 -4.12 6.07 13.91
C GLY A 87 -3.96 4.72 14.61
N GLN A 88 -3.91 4.77 15.94
CA GLN A 88 -4.13 3.58 16.76
C GLN A 88 -5.62 3.20 16.70
N ASN A 89 -5.91 1.91 16.60
CA ASN A 89 -7.28 1.42 16.74
C ASN A 89 -7.62 1.36 18.23
N ASP A 90 -8.48 2.28 18.66
CA ASP A 90 -8.88 2.45 20.05
C ASP A 90 -10.26 1.84 20.34
N SER A 91 -10.88 1.19 19.35
CA SER A 91 -12.14 0.49 19.54
C SER A 91 -11.97 -0.71 20.49
N ALA A 92 -12.98 -0.94 21.33
CA ALA A 92 -12.91 -1.99 22.34
C ALA A 92 -12.91 -3.41 21.73
N ASN A 93 -13.59 -3.59 20.60
CA ASN A 93 -13.86 -4.91 20.02
C ASN A 93 -13.95 -4.92 18.49
N ARG A 94 -13.56 -3.85 17.80
CA ARG A 94 -13.63 -3.79 16.33
C ARG A 94 -12.24 -3.90 15.74
N ARG A 95 -12.09 -4.81 14.79
CA ARG A 95 -10.90 -4.85 13.92
C ARG A 95 -11.08 -3.88 12.74
N ARG A 96 -9.99 -3.69 11.98
CA ARG A 96 -9.99 -2.96 10.71
C ARG A 96 -9.16 -3.72 9.68
N TRP A 97 -9.78 -4.63 8.93
CA TRP A 97 -9.14 -5.25 7.78
C TRP A 97 -9.33 -4.41 6.52
N SER A 98 -8.26 -4.35 5.74
CA SER A 98 -8.23 -3.67 4.46
C SER A 98 -7.37 -4.47 3.50
N TYR A 99 -7.81 -4.56 2.26
CA TYR A 99 -7.02 -5.14 1.18
C TYR A 99 -6.46 -4.01 0.32
N ILE A 100 -5.14 -3.98 0.14
CA ILE A 100 -4.47 -2.92 -0.61
C ILE A 100 -3.75 -3.53 -1.81
N VAL A 101 -4.09 -3.04 -2.99
CA VAL A 101 -3.40 -3.40 -4.23
C VAL A 101 -2.71 -2.15 -4.77
N THR A 102 -1.45 -2.28 -5.17
CA THR A 102 -0.71 -1.19 -5.81
C THR A 102 -0.46 -1.54 -7.25
N PHE A 103 -0.92 -0.68 -8.15
CA PHE A 103 -0.72 -0.77 -9.58
C PHE A 103 0.50 0.05 -9.98
N ASN A 104 1.24 -0.47 -10.94
CA ASN A 104 2.34 0.23 -11.60
C ASN A 104 2.00 0.34 -13.09
N GLN A 105 2.22 1.53 -13.66
CA GLN A 105 1.97 1.75 -15.09
C GLN A 105 2.93 0.89 -15.93
N PRO A 106 2.46 0.27 -17.04
CA PRO A 106 3.34 -0.39 -18.00
C PRO A 106 4.49 0.52 -18.45
N GLY A 107 5.72 -0.01 -18.47
CA GLY A 107 6.93 0.73 -18.79
C GLY A 107 7.50 1.58 -17.64
N ASN A 108 6.89 1.58 -16.45
CA ASN A 108 7.47 2.18 -15.24
C ASN A 108 8.28 1.14 -14.43
N ASP A 109 9.07 0.32 -15.11
CA ASP A 109 9.78 -0.79 -14.49
C ASP A 109 10.83 -0.31 -13.48
N PRO A 110 10.94 -0.99 -12.33
CA PRO A 110 12.01 -0.72 -11.38
C PRO A 110 13.37 -1.03 -12.01
N LYS A 111 14.35 -0.15 -11.75
CA LYS A 111 15.74 -0.27 -12.25
C LYS A 111 16.69 -0.89 -11.23
N SER A 112 16.14 -1.45 -10.17
CA SER A 112 16.84 -2.24 -9.16
C SER A 112 16.42 -3.69 -9.26
N ASP A 113 17.32 -4.63 -8.96
CA ASP A 113 17.00 -6.07 -8.88
C ASP A 113 16.10 -6.46 -7.70
N HIS A 114 15.58 -5.47 -6.97
CA HIS A 114 14.73 -5.65 -5.79
C HIS A 114 13.25 -5.54 -6.17
N PHE A 115 12.38 -6.15 -5.35
CA PHE A 115 10.92 -6.08 -5.47
C PHE A 115 10.38 -4.63 -5.62
N PRO A 116 9.34 -4.39 -6.45
CA PRO A 116 8.54 -5.34 -7.22
C PRO A 116 9.22 -5.83 -8.51
N PRO A 117 8.78 -6.96 -9.08
CA PRO A 117 9.26 -7.38 -10.40
C PRO A 117 8.88 -6.36 -11.49
N PRO A 118 9.59 -6.37 -12.64
CA PRO A 118 9.18 -5.59 -13.81
C PRO A 118 7.81 -6.03 -14.32
N TYR A 119 7.22 -5.20 -15.18
CA TYR A 119 5.94 -5.49 -15.80
C TYR A 119 6.00 -6.79 -16.61
N THR A 120 5.09 -7.70 -16.28
CA THR A 120 4.82 -8.91 -17.07
C THR A 120 3.50 -8.69 -17.81
N PRO A 121 3.51 -8.63 -19.16
CA PRO A 121 2.29 -8.60 -19.95
C PRO A 121 1.40 -9.81 -19.61
N MET A 122 0.11 -9.55 -19.39
CA MET A 122 -0.86 -10.63 -19.22
C MET A 122 -1.36 -11.06 -20.60
N GLU A 123 -1.34 -12.36 -20.84
CA GLU A 123 -1.99 -12.96 -22.00
C GLU A 123 -3.50 -13.09 -21.71
N MET A 124 -4.33 -12.47 -22.54
CA MET A 124 -5.78 -12.62 -22.45
C MET A 124 -6.16 -14.00 -22.97
N LEU A 125 -6.69 -14.84 -22.09
CA LEU A 125 -7.24 -16.14 -22.45
C LEU A 125 -8.70 -15.99 -22.93
N PRO A 126 -9.18 -16.89 -23.82
CA PRO A 126 -10.60 -16.93 -24.18
C PRO A 126 -11.47 -17.28 -22.98
N ASP A 127 -12.73 -16.83 -22.97
CA ASP A 127 -13.69 -17.13 -21.88
C ASP A 127 -13.83 -18.64 -21.63
N SER A 128 -13.65 -19.48 -22.65
CA SER A 128 -13.70 -20.95 -22.54
C SER A 128 -12.62 -21.51 -21.61
N ALA A 129 -11.51 -20.79 -21.42
CA ALA A 129 -10.44 -21.19 -20.51
C ALA A 129 -10.93 -21.34 -19.06
N LEU A 130 -11.98 -20.62 -18.65
CA LEU A 130 -12.57 -20.79 -17.30
C LEU A 130 -13.21 -22.18 -17.13
N LEU A 131 -13.72 -22.77 -18.21
CA LEU A 131 -14.36 -24.09 -18.21
C LEU A 131 -13.37 -25.21 -18.47
N GLU A 132 -12.33 -24.95 -19.27
CA GLU A 132 -11.31 -25.92 -19.67
C GLU A 132 -10.15 -26.05 -18.67
N CYS A 133 -9.90 -25.02 -17.87
CA CYS A 133 -8.83 -25.03 -16.88
C CYS A 133 -9.20 -25.94 -15.70
N GLU A 134 -8.35 -26.91 -15.40
CA GLU A 134 -8.48 -27.70 -14.17
C GLU A 134 -8.22 -26.82 -12.94
N MET A 135 -9.12 -26.86 -11.96
CA MET A 135 -8.85 -26.25 -10.66
C MET A 135 -7.67 -26.95 -10.01
N ASN A 136 -6.51 -26.31 -10.03
CA ASN A 136 -5.36 -26.72 -9.25
C ASN A 136 -5.54 -26.25 -7.80
N ASP A 137 -6.30 -27.02 -7.03
CA ASP A 137 -6.57 -26.84 -5.60
C ASP A 137 -5.39 -27.25 -4.70
N ASN A 138 -4.33 -27.83 -5.29
CA ASN A 138 -3.14 -28.22 -4.57
C ASN A 138 -2.46 -26.98 -3.96
N GLN A 139 -2.60 -26.84 -2.64
CA GLN A 139 -2.00 -25.76 -1.86
C GLN A 139 -0.51 -25.98 -1.55
N THR A 140 0.06 -27.13 -1.93
CA THR A 140 1.47 -27.46 -1.67
C THR A 140 2.37 -26.41 -2.33
N GLY A 141 3.10 -25.66 -1.51
CA GLY A 141 3.99 -24.58 -1.96
C GLY A 141 3.29 -23.26 -2.31
N LYS A 142 1.95 -23.18 -2.25
CA LYS A 142 1.16 -21.96 -2.52
C LYS A 142 0.83 -21.14 -1.27
N ASN A 143 1.57 -21.38 -0.18
CA ASN A 143 1.40 -20.59 1.03
C ASN A 143 1.73 -19.12 0.74
N PHE A 144 0.74 -18.24 0.87
CA PHE A 144 0.88 -16.80 0.62
C PHE A 144 1.78 -16.11 1.65
N LEU A 145 1.96 -16.71 2.83
CA LEU A 145 2.80 -16.20 3.90
C LEU A 145 3.35 -17.36 4.74
N ILE A 146 4.67 -17.57 4.76
CA ILE A 146 5.31 -18.49 5.71
C ILE A 146 5.96 -17.64 6.79
N LEU A 147 5.21 -17.33 7.85
CA LEU A 147 5.63 -16.39 8.91
C LEU A 147 7.09 -16.56 9.39
N LYS A 148 7.57 -17.81 9.49
CA LYS A 148 8.93 -18.14 9.96
C LYS A 148 10.05 -17.81 8.96
N THR A 149 9.75 -17.80 7.66
CA THR A 149 10.76 -17.66 6.59
C THR A 149 10.52 -16.45 5.71
N ASP A 150 9.36 -15.81 5.84
CA ASP A 150 8.99 -14.65 5.05
C ASP A 150 9.75 -13.42 5.54
N VAL A 151 10.68 -12.92 4.72
CA VAL A 151 11.50 -11.74 5.03
C VAL A 151 10.66 -10.47 5.12
N SER A 152 9.46 -10.43 4.52
CA SER A 152 8.57 -9.26 4.58
C SER A 152 7.91 -9.07 5.95
N THR A 153 7.84 -10.12 6.77
CA THR A 153 7.28 -10.07 8.13
C THR A 153 8.29 -9.59 9.17
N HIS A 154 9.58 -9.64 8.83
CA HIS A 154 10.66 -9.16 9.65
C HIS A 154 10.93 -7.71 9.25
N GLY A 155 10.29 -6.75 9.92
CA GLY A 155 10.54 -5.32 9.69
C GLY A 155 12.05 -5.05 9.58
N GLN A 156 12.48 -4.46 8.45
CA GLN A 156 13.87 -4.37 8.01
C GLN A 156 14.85 -4.16 9.18
N LYS A 157 15.53 -5.24 9.60
CA LYS A 157 16.61 -5.14 10.58
C LYS A 157 17.80 -4.49 9.88
N LYS A 158 18.06 -3.24 10.28
CA LYS A 158 19.34 -2.52 10.25
C LYS A 158 20.16 -2.63 8.95
N VAL A 159 20.20 -1.53 8.20
CA VAL A 159 21.43 -1.19 7.48
C VAL A 159 22.41 -0.67 8.53
N GLU A 160 23.48 -1.43 8.78
CA GLU A 160 24.61 -0.98 9.60
C GLU A 160 25.38 0.15 8.88
N PRO A 161 26.05 1.05 9.64
CA PRO A 161 26.48 2.38 9.18
C PRO A 161 27.49 2.38 8.02
#